data_AF-A0A921IK79-F1
#
_entry.id   AF-A0A921IK79-F1
#
_cell.length_a   1.000
_cell.length_b   1.000
_cell.length_c   1.000
_cell.angle_alpha   90.00
_cell.angle_beta   90.00
_cell.angle_gamma   90.00
#
_symmetry.space_group_name_H-M   'P 1'
#
loop_
_entity.id
_entity.type
_entity.pdbx_description
1 polymer ?
#
loop_
_entity_poly.entity_id
_entity_poly.type
_entity_poly.pdbx_seq_one_letter_code
_entity_poly.pdbx_strand_id
1 'polypeptide(L)' 'MFKRMTRREKQRCAMQEDLKRAMQELHANEVAFEEAQDPFYIEQLTYQHAALMCRCRALLQMLRSGGEDP' A
#
# COMPACT_ATOMS: atom_id res chain seq x y z
N MET A 1 6.44 22.89 -23.53
CA MET A 1 7.06 23.39 -22.28
C MET A 1 7.10 22.27 -21.25
N PHE A 2 8.28 21.78 -20.88
CA PHE A 2 8.40 20.82 -19.77
C PHE A 2 8.25 21.60 -18.45
N LYS A 3 7.07 21.52 -17.82
CA LYS A 3 6.90 22.02 -16.45
C LYS A 3 7.73 21.12 -15.54
N ARG A 4 8.74 21.68 -14.86
CA ARG A 4 9.50 20.95 -13.84
C ARG A 4 8.56 20.62 -12.69
N MET A 5 8.35 19.34 -12.39
CA MET A 5 7.60 18.93 -11.21
C MET A 5 8.26 19.49 -9.96
N THR A 6 7.46 20.13 -9.14
CA THR A 6 7.84 20.60 -7.80
C THR A 6 8.18 19.41 -6.91
N ARG A 7 8.97 19.66 -5.84
CA ARG A 7 9.33 18.61 -4.88
C ARG A 7 8.10 17.92 -4.28
N ARG A 8 7.03 18.68 -4.01
CA ARG A 8 5.76 18.19 -3.49
C ARG A 8 5.06 17.24 -4.47
N GLU A 9 5.04 17.60 -5.76
CA GLU A 9 4.47 16.73 -6.80
C GLU A 9 5.24 15.42 -6.95
N LYS A 10 6.58 15.46 -6.84
CA LYS A 10 7.41 14.26 -6.85
C LYS A 10 7.13 13.34 -5.66
N GLN A 11 7.02 13.92 -4.46
CA GLN A 11 6.68 13.16 -3.24
C GLN A 11 5.28 12.52 -3.36
N ARG A 12 4.30 13.29 -3.87
CA ARG A 12 2.95 12.77 -4.10
C ARG A 12 2.94 11.64 -5.14
N CYS A 13 3.74 11.76 -6.21
CA CYS A 13 3.91 10.72 -7.21
C CYS A 13 4.50 9.44 -6.60
N ALA A 14 5.58 9.56 -5.83
CA ALA A 14 6.19 8.43 -5.13
C ALA A 14 5.20 7.75 -4.16
N MET A 15 4.45 8.52 -3.36
CA MET A 15 3.43 7.96 -2.47
C MET A 15 2.29 7.26 -3.24
N GLN A 16 1.93 7.74 -4.43
CA GLN A 16 0.95 7.04 -5.28
C GLN A 16 1.50 5.72 -5.82
N GLU A 17 2.78 5.68 -6.20
CA GLU A 17 3.44 4.45 -6.62
C GLU A 17 3.53 3.45 -5.46
N ASP A 18 3.88 3.93 -4.26
CA ASP A 18 3.90 3.11 -3.04
C ASP A 18 2.52 2.56 -2.69
N LEU A 19 1.46 3.36 -2.80
CA LEU A 19 0.09 2.90 -2.59
C LEU A 19 -0.29 1.84 -3.62
N LYS A 20 0.01 2.06 -4.90
CA LYS A 20 -0.27 1.09 -5.96
C LYS A 20 0.44 -0.24 -5.69
N ARG A 21 1.70 -0.19 -5.28
CA ARG A 21 2.46 -1.39 -4.90
C ARG A 21 1.83 -2.09 -3.69
N ALA A 22 1.48 -1.35 -2.64
CA ALA A 22 0.84 -1.93 -1.45
C ALA A 22 -0.51 -2.61 -1.79
N MET A 23 -1.30 -2.03 -2.70
CA MET A 23 -2.54 -2.65 -3.20
C MET A 23 -2.28 -3.93 -4.01
N GLN A 24 -1.20 -3.97 -4.81
CA GLN A 24 -0.80 -5.19 -5.53
C GLN A 24 -0.34 -6.28 -4.57
N GLU A 25 0.44 -5.93 -3.54
CA GLU A 25 0.85 -6.85 -2.47
C GLU A 25 -0.37 -7.40 -1.72
N LEU A 26 -1.35 -6.55 -1.41
CA LEU A 26 -2.60 -6.95 -0.76
C LEU A 26 -3.38 -7.95 -1.62
N HIS A 27 -3.55 -7.66 -2.92
CA HIS A 27 -4.24 -8.56 -3.82
C HIS A 27 -3.51 -9.91 -3.98
N ALA A 28 -2.18 -9.90 -4.07
CA ALA A 28 -1.40 -11.13 -4.12
C ALA A 28 -1.54 -11.97 -2.83
N ASN A 29 -1.63 -11.31 -1.68
CA ASN A 29 -1.89 -11.97 -0.40
C ASN A 29 -3.30 -12.58 -0.34
N GLU A 30 -4.32 -11.90 -0.87
CA GLU A 30 -5.68 -12.43 -0.98
C GLU A 30 -5.73 -13.68 -1.86
N VAL A 31 -5.08 -13.66 -3.03
CA VAL A 31 -4.98 -14.85 -3.91
C VAL A 31 -4.25 -15.99 -3.21
N ALA A 32 -3.12 -15.71 -2.54
CA ALA A 32 -2.40 -16.73 -1.78
C ALA A 32 -3.23 -17.31 -0.63
N PHE A 33 -4.12 -16.52 -0.03
CA PHE A 33 -5.02 -16.97 1.03
C PHE A 33 -6.10 -17.91 0.50
N GLU A 34 -6.67 -17.62 -0.68
CA GLU A 34 -7.65 -18.49 -1.34
C GLU A 34 -7.07 -19.86 -1.71
N GLU A 35 -5.79 -19.90 -2.06
CA GLU A 35 -5.08 -21.14 -2.44
C GLU A 35 -4.47 -21.90 -1.25
N ALA A 36 -4.36 -21.26 -0.08
CA ALA A 36 -3.70 -21.83 1.08
C ALA A 36 -4.53 -22.95 1.73
N GLN A 37 -3.87 -24.08 2.00
CA GLN A 37 -4.47 -25.21 2.74
C GLN A 37 -3.82 -25.41 4.12
N ASP A 38 -2.60 -24.92 4.29
CA ASP A 38 -1.87 -25.06 5.55
C ASP A 38 -2.37 -24.04 6.60
N PRO A 39 -2.83 -24.47 7.79
CA PRO A 39 -3.40 -23.57 8.79
C PRO A 39 -2.42 -22.51 9.31
N PHE A 40 -1.14 -22.85 9.44
CA PHE A 40 -0.13 -21.89 9.92
C PHE A 40 0.16 -20.83 8.86
N TYR A 41 0.20 -21.23 7.59
CA TYR A 41 0.33 -20.31 6.47
C TYR A 41 -0.89 -19.39 6.33
N ILE A 42 -2.11 -19.91 6.54
CA ILE A 42 -3.34 -19.11 6.58
C ILE A 42 -3.27 -18.05 7.70
N GLU A 43 -2.82 -18.43 8.91
CA GLU A 43 -2.64 -17.49 10.01
C GLU A 43 -1.60 -16.42 9.67
N GLN A 44 -0.46 -16.81 9.08
CA GLN A 44 0.55 -15.87 8.61
C GLN A 44 -0.02 -14.89 7.58
N LEU A 45 -0.75 -15.38 6.58
CA LEU A 45 -1.37 -14.56 5.54
C LEU A 45 -2.40 -13.60 6.13
N THR A 46 -3.13 -14.00 7.16
CA THR A 46 -4.08 -13.13 7.89
C THR A 46 -3.38 -11.94 8.55
N TYR A 47 -2.26 -12.17 9.23
CA TYR A 47 -1.48 -11.07 9.82
C TYR A 47 -0.85 -10.17 8.76
N GLN A 48 -0.36 -10.75 7.66
CA GLN A 48 0.16 -9.98 6.53
C GLN A 48 -0.92 -9.10 5.89
N HIS A 49 -2.13 -9.63 5.69
CA HIS A 49 -3.27 -8.88 5.18
C HIS A 49 -3.57 -7.65 6.05
N ALA A 50 -3.64 -7.82 7.37
CA ALA A 50 -3.87 -6.73 8.31
C ALA A 50 -2.77 -5.65 8.23
N ALA A 51 -1.50 -6.05 8.14
CA ALA A 51 -0.38 -5.12 7.98
C ALA A 51 -0.45 -4.33 6.67
N LEU A 52 -0.78 -5.01 5.56
CA LEU A 52 -0.94 -4.40 4.24
C LEU A 52 -2.12 -3.42 4.22
N MET A 53 -3.25 -3.77 4.85
CA MET A 53 -4.39 -2.87 5.01
C MET A 53 -4.04 -1.61 5.81
N CYS A 54 -3.30 -1.76 6.91
CA CYS A 54 -2.81 -0.61 7.69
C CYS A 54 -1.89 0.29 6.84
N ARG A 55 -0.97 -0.29 6.07
CA ARG A 55 -0.06 0.45 5.17
C ARG A 55 -0.84 1.21 4.09
N CYS A 56 -1.81 0.56 3.44
CA CYS A 56 -2.69 1.21 2.45
C CYS A 56 -3.44 2.40 3.06
N ARG A 57 -3.99 2.25 4.27
CA ARG A 57 -4.69 3.33 4.97
C ARG A 57 -3.76 4.51 5.29
N ALA A 58 -2.56 4.25 5.78
CA ALA A 58 -1.57 5.29 6.08
C ALA A 58 -1.17 6.06 4.80
N LEU A 59 -0.89 5.36 3.70
CA LEU A 59 -0.58 5.97 2.41
C LEU A 59 -1.73 6.81 1.86
N LEU A 60 -2.96 6.30 1.95
CA LEU A 60 -4.16 7.05 1.58
C LEU A 60 -4.35 8.31 2.44
N GLN A 61 -4.08 8.22 3.74
CA GLN A 61 -4.16 9.37 4.65
C GLN A 61 -3.11 10.43 4.27
N MET A 62 -1.84 10.04 4.09
CA MET A 62 -0.77 10.95 3.66
C MET A 62 -1.07 11.61 2.30
N LEU A 63 -1.63 10.87 1.35
CA LEU A 63 -2.03 11.43 0.04
C LEU A 63 -3.17 12.44 0.16
N ARG A 64 -4.09 12.26 1.12
CA ARG A 64 -5.20 13.18 1.39
C ARG A 64 -4.76 14.42 2.17
N SER A 65 -3.87 14.26 3.16
CA SER A 65 -3.29 15.38 3.91
C SER A 65 -2.21 16.13 3.12
N GLY A 66 -1.83 15.63 1.94
CA GLY A 66 -0.84 16.29 1.08
C GLY A 66 0.59 16.14 1.57
N GLY A 67 0.88 15.06 2.31
CA GLY A 67 2.20 14.70 2.84
C GLY A 67 2.53 15.34 4.19
N GLU A 68 1.57 15.98 4.83
CA GLU A 68 1.70 16.38 6.24
C GLU A 68 1.36 15.15 7.10
N ASP A 69 2.38 14.64 7.81
CA ASP A 69 2.19 13.70 8.91
C ASP A 69 1.29 14.36 9.98
N PRO A 70 0.39 13.62 10.63
CA PRO A 70 -0.36 14.13 11.77
C PRO A 70 0.52 14.49 12.98
#